data_AF-C7ZFT0-F1
#
_entry.id   AF-C7ZFT0-F1
#
_cell.length_a   1.000
_cell.length_b   1.000
_cell.length_c   1.000
_cell.angle_alpha   90.00
_cell.angle_beta   90.00
_cell.angle_gamma   90.00
#
_symmetry.space_group_name_H-M   'P 1'
#
loop_
_entity.id
_entity.type
_entity.pdbx_description
1 polymer ?
#
loop_
_entity_poly.entity_id
_entity_poly.type
_entity_poly.pdbx_seq_one_letter_code
_entity_poly.pdbx_strand_id
1 'polypeptide(L)'
;MDMSCIEIKDHCCRCQRVAAWPGVTMKRVASHAKRIICRLRPSPGQNLDCRLLQLPVDIFVAVIDHLSEVDRHVLAKTCRAFWTDIRRRYEPISSLSKNQYLRYLINISRSNPDVWVCELCAKLHPARNQTCPRHARKSYYLAGSSVKLSLQHRHVQLALKLDRLGNLNKRQRKLLDQLTMSHRATLSTCSTIRGAVRCRYDAYPKIIQGRYMALSVWTYEQWSEPISQQVIELFSICRHQGLTFTMAFTEMSFWDYEKENLETGGRPSKVRHALRFAFELARQRPGTAVDGSCASCPVDFSVNFSPEKMIIRAWHDFGPEGSPLDPAWMVHARHPLCSPNEALTLDHVEGSVRELYES
;
A
#
# COMPACT_ATOMS: atom_id res chain seq x y z
N MET A 1 58.20 -15.64 38.40
CA MET A 1 57.89 -15.86 36.98
C MET A 1 56.87 -14.80 36.61
N ASP A 2 57.39 -13.62 36.32
CA ASP A 2 56.66 -12.44 35.85
C ASP A 2 56.91 -12.32 34.35
N MET A 3 55.82 -12.26 33.59
CA MET A 3 55.73 -11.78 32.21
C MET A 3 54.30 -11.28 32.04
N SER A 4 54.01 -10.15 31.42
CA SER A 4 54.77 -9.01 30.91
C SER A 4 53.72 -8.03 30.41
N CYS A 5 53.98 -6.74 30.58
CA CYS A 5 53.20 -5.66 30.03
C CYS A 5 53.05 -5.75 28.52
N ILE A 6 51.88 -5.40 27.99
CA ILE A 6 51.73 -4.91 26.62
C ILE A 6 51.13 -3.50 26.73
N GLU A 7 52.00 -2.51 26.58
CA GLU A 7 51.64 -1.15 26.17
C GLU A 7 51.13 -1.20 24.72
N ILE A 8 49.98 -0.58 24.45
CA ILE A 8 49.66 -0.06 23.12
C ILE A 8 49.38 1.43 23.28
N LYS A 9 50.33 2.24 22.81
CA LYS A 9 50.21 3.69 22.62
C LYS A 9 49.60 3.99 21.26
N ASP A 10 48.70 4.97 21.28
CA ASP A 10 48.35 5.95 20.24
C ASP A 10 48.33 5.53 18.76
N HIS A 11 47.12 5.57 18.16
CA HIS A 11 46.81 6.42 16.99
C HIS A 11 45.34 6.25 16.58
N CYS A 12 44.49 7.22 16.92
CA CYS A 12 43.39 7.62 16.04
C CYS A 12 43.00 9.07 16.30
N CYS A 13 43.73 9.97 15.63
CA CYS A 13 43.37 11.38 15.50
C CYS A 13 42.13 11.53 14.62
N ARG A 14 40.93 11.54 15.20
CA ARG A 14 39.73 12.19 14.60
C ARG A 14 38.51 12.23 15.55
N CYS A 15 38.65 12.88 16.71
CA CYS A 15 37.49 13.26 17.53
C CYS A 15 37.67 14.61 18.27
N GLN A 16 38.47 15.53 17.71
CA GLN A 16 38.48 16.92 18.17
C GLN A 16 37.34 17.70 17.49
N ARG A 17 36.13 17.55 18.05
CA ARG A 17 35.03 18.55 18.03
C ARG A 17 33.83 18.01 18.82
N VAL A 18 34.04 17.68 20.10
CA VAL A 18 32.94 17.79 21.07
C VAL A 18 33.12 19.15 21.71
N ALA A 19 32.38 20.13 21.18
CA ALA A 19 32.26 21.43 21.80
C ALA A 19 31.83 21.24 23.26
N ALA A 20 32.58 21.89 24.14
CA ALA A 20 32.28 22.00 25.56
C ALA A 20 30.83 22.43 25.75
N TRP A 21 30.05 21.61 26.45
CA TRP A 21 28.80 22.05 27.07
C TRP A 21 29.16 22.73 28.38
N PRO A 22 29.03 24.07 28.51
CA PRO A 22 29.32 24.73 29.77
C PRO A 22 28.13 24.46 30.72
N GLY A 23 28.41 23.85 31.88
CA GLY A 23 27.49 23.90 33.02
C GLY A 23 26.73 22.62 33.37
N VAL A 24 26.93 21.50 32.67
CA VAL A 24 26.40 20.20 33.13
C VAL A 24 27.50 19.42 33.83
N THR A 25 27.57 19.53 35.15
CA THR A 25 28.49 18.71 35.95
C THR A 25 28.14 17.23 35.81
N MET A 26 29.14 16.35 35.68
CA MET A 26 28.98 14.88 35.70
C MET A 26 28.10 14.39 36.88
N LYS A 27 28.09 15.14 37.99
CA LYS A 27 27.19 14.91 39.14
C LYS A 27 25.70 15.09 38.81
N ARG A 28 25.32 16.02 37.93
CA ARG A 28 23.94 16.18 37.44
C ARG A 28 23.52 15.05 36.50
N VAL A 29 24.40 14.61 35.61
CA VAL A 29 24.15 13.45 34.73
C VAL A 29 24.00 12.18 35.57
N ALA A 30 24.91 11.94 36.52
CA ALA A 30 24.84 10.81 37.44
C ALA A 30 23.61 10.87 38.36
N SER A 31 23.24 12.04 38.89
CA SER A 31 22.02 12.21 39.71
C SER A 31 20.75 11.98 38.91
N HIS A 32 20.73 12.42 37.64
CA HIS A 32 19.61 12.20 36.73
C HIS A 32 19.50 10.72 36.33
N ALA A 33 20.62 10.07 36.02
CA ALA A 33 20.70 8.63 35.76
C ALA A 33 20.26 7.81 36.99
N LYS A 34 20.70 8.17 38.20
CA LYS A 34 20.32 7.51 39.46
C LYS A 34 18.82 7.67 39.75
N ARG A 35 18.23 8.84 39.46
CA ARG A 35 16.78 9.08 39.55
C ARG A 35 15.97 8.28 38.52
N ILE A 36 16.51 8.09 37.31
CA ILE A 36 15.89 7.23 36.29
C ILE A 36 15.97 5.76 36.72
N ILE A 37 17.15 5.28 37.12
CA ILE A 37 17.38 3.89 37.57
C ILE A 37 16.52 3.52 38.79
N CYS A 38 16.38 4.42 39.77
CA CYS A 38 15.50 4.19 40.92
C CYS A 38 14.00 4.15 40.57
N ARG A 39 13.58 4.73 39.44
CA ARG A 39 12.17 4.78 38.98
C ARG A 39 11.84 3.78 37.88
N LEU A 40 12.86 3.28 37.19
CA LEU A 40 12.80 2.08 36.37
C LEU A 40 12.81 0.81 37.21
N ARG A 41 12.92 0.91 38.55
CA ARG A 41 12.73 -0.23 39.44
C ARG A 41 11.38 -0.86 39.12
N PRO A 42 11.38 -2.13 38.69
CA PRO A 42 10.16 -2.78 38.29
C PRO A 42 9.18 -2.78 39.45
N SER A 43 7.93 -2.44 39.15
CA SER A 43 6.85 -2.72 40.09
C SER A 43 6.89 -4.21 40.46
N PRO A 44 6.62 -4.61 41.71
CA PRO A 44 6.57 -6.02 42.08
C PRO A 44 5.61 -6.74 41.13
N GLY A 45 6.12 -7.62 40.27
CA GLY A 45 5.37 -8.30 39.20
C GLY A 45 5.69 -7.88 37.75
N GLN A 46 6.59 -6.93 37.51
CA GLN A 46 7.10 -6.70 36.14
C GLN A 46 8.08 -7.80 35.75
N ASN A 47 7.85 -8.40 34.57
CA ASN A 47 8.70 -9.42 34.00
C ASN A 47 10.11 -8.86 33.73
N LEU A 48 11.07 -9.27 34.57
CA LEU A 48 12.47 -8.83 34.53
C LEU A 48 13.23 -9.34 33.30
N ASP A 49 12.65 -10.22 32.48
CA ASP A 49 13.31 -10.82 31.32
C ASP A 49 13.38 -9.90 30.09
N CYS A 50 12.89 -8.66 30.18
CA CYS A 50 13.02 -7.70 29.09
C CYS A 50 14.46 -7.20 28.97
N ARG A 51 15.26 -7.82 28.09
CA ARG A 51 16.66 -7.44 27.81
C ARG A 51 16.83 -5.96 27.46
N LEU A 52 15.83 -5.33 26.82
CA LEU A 52 15.83 -3.89 26.52
C LEU A 52 15.82 -3.03 27.79
N LEU A 53 15.12 -3.44 28.85
CA LEU A 53 15.09 -2.74 30.13
C LEU A 53 16.36 -3.00 30.97
N GLN A 54 17.14 -4.02 30.63
CA GLN A 54 18.42 -4.34 31.25
C GLN A 54 19.59 -3.56 30.62
N LEU A 55 19.37 -2.87 29.49
CA LEU A 55 20.40 -2.05 28.87
C LEU A 55 20.79 -0.87 29.77
N PRO A 56 22.07 -0.45 29.76
CA PRO A 56 22.49 0.83 30.30
C PRO A 56 21.60 1.98 29.80
N VAL A 57 21.26 2.90 30.71
CA VAL A 57 20.29 3.98 30.44
C VAL A 57 20.69 4.86 29.25
N ASP A 58 21.99 5.07 29.08
CA ASP A 58 22.59 5.81 27.97
C ASP A 58 22.38 5.10 26.62
N ILE A 59 22.58 3.78 26.57
CA ILE A 59 22.29 2.98 25.36
C ILE A 59 20.79 3.01 25.06
N PHE A 60 19.95 2.87 26.08
CA PHE A 60 18.50 2.91 25.92
C PHE A 60 18.01 4.26 25.35
N VAL A 61 18.56 5.36 25.87
CA VAL A 61 18.27 6.71 25.37
C VAL A 61 18.73 6.87 23.92
N ALA A 62 19.94 6.43 23.59
CA ALA A 62 20.44 6.46 22.22
C ALA A 62 19.50 5.70 21.26
N VAL A 63 19.01 4.52 21.68
CA VAL A 63 18.01 3.77 20.89
C VAL A 63 16.74 4.59 20.68
N ILE A 64 16.15 5.19 21.73
CA ILE A 64 14.93 6.00 21.59
C ILE A 64 15.15 7.21 20.68
N ASP A 65 16.29 7.89 20.80
CA ASP A 65 16.62 9.06 19.99
C ASP A 65 16.70 8.71 18.49
N HIS A 66 17.09 7.49 18.15
CA HIS A 66 17.07 6.96 16.79
C HIS A 66 15.70 6.49 16.29
N LEU A 67 14.70 6.34 17.16
CA LEU A 67 13.33 5.98 16.74
C LEU A 67 12.62 7.18 16.13
N SER A 68 11.76 6.91 15.13
CA SER A 68 10.83 7.91 14.61
C SER A 68 9.84 8.35 15.69
N GLU A 69 9.23 9.53 15.56
CA GLU A 69 8.23 10.02 16.51
C GLU A 69 7.08 9.00 16.72
N VAL A 70 6.65 8.34 15.63
CA VAL A 70 5.63 7.29 15.67
C VAL A 70 6.09 6.09 16.48
N ASP A 71 7.31 5.61 16.25
CA ASP A 71 7.83 4.41 16.92
C ASP A 71 8.10 4.66 18.40
N ARG A 72 8.48 5.88 18.78
CA ARG A 72 8.55 6.29 20.20
C ARG A 72 7.17 6.15 20.87
N HIS A 73 6.10 6.60 20.22
CA HIS A 73 4.76 6.45 20.78
C HIS A 73 4.28 5.00 20.84
N VAL A 74 4.65 4.17 19.85
CA VAL A 74 4.37 2.72 19.90
C VAL A 74 5.13 2.08 21.06
N LEU A 75 6.41 2.39 21.24
CA LEU A 75 7.24 1.90 22.34
C LEU A 75 6.67 2.34 23.70
N ALA A 76 6.19 3.58 23.80
CA ALA A 76 5.53 4.09 24.99
C ALA A 76 4.24 3.32 25.38
N LYS A 77 3.68 2.49 24.50
CA LYS A 77 2.51 1.65 24.79
C LYS A 77 2.86 0.26 25.30
N THR A 78 4.11 -0.18 25.23
CA THR A 78 4.47 -1.55 25.62
C THR A 78 4.66 -1.68 27.13
N CYS A 79 5.23 -0.67 27.81
CA CYS A 79 5.38 -0.69 29.27
C CYS A 79 5.36 0.71 29.91
N ARG A 80 5.09 0.75 31.23
CA ARG A 80 5.03 2.00 32.00
C ARG A 80 6.38 2.73 32.06
N ALA A 81 7.49 1.99 32.08
CA ALA A 81 8.83 2.55 32.10
C ALA A 81 9.11 3.38 30.84
N PHE A 82 8.90 2.80 29.65
CA PHE A 82 9.04 3.50 28.37
C PHE A 82 8.07 4.67 28.27
N TRP A 83 6.82 4.48 28.71
CA TRP A 83 5.85 5.56 28.74
C TRP A 83 6.32 6.76 29.54
N THR A 84 6.84 6.55 30.76
CA THR A 84 7.32 7.63 31.63
C THR A 84 8.53 8.35 31.04
N ASP A 85 9.49 7.62 30.47
CA ASP A 85 10.69 8.27 29.92
C ASP A 85 10.38 9.05 28.64
N ILE A 86 9.59 8.46 27.73
CA ILE A 86 9.21 9.10 26.46
C ILE A 86 8.34 10.32 26.72
N ARG A 87 7.33 10.24 27.60
CA ARG A 87 6.45 11.37 27.93
C ARG A 87 7.20 12.55 28.56
N ARG A 88 8.32 12.29 29.25
CA ARG A 88 9.11 13.34 29.89
C ARG A 88 10.01 14.09 28.91
N ARG A 89 10.39 13.45 27.80
CA ARG A 89 11.39 13.96 26.84
C ARG A 89 10.79 14.48 25.54
N TYR A 90 9.63 13.97 25.14
CA TYR A 90 9.03 14.27 23.84
C TYR A 90 7.59 14.75 23.99
N GLU A 91 7.12 15.39 22.92
CA GLU A 91 5.76 15.92 22.80
C GLU A 91 4.68 14.82 22.94
N PRO A 92 3.47 15.17 23.41
CA PRO A 92 2.38 14.22 23.56
C PRO A 92 1.84 13.73 22.21
N ILE A 93 1.23 12.55 22.16
CA ILE A 93 0.63 11.95 20.94
C ILE A 93 -0.29 12.92 20.15
N SER A 94 -0.91 13.89 20.83
CA SER A 94 -1.73 14.93 20.19
C SER A 94 -0.96 15.86 19.26
N SER A 95 0.38 15.88 19.31
CA SER A 95 1.24 16.60 18.37
C SER A 95 1.36 15.91 17.02
N LEU A 96 1.05 14.61 16.93
CA LEU A 96 1.22 13.87 15.69
C LEU A 96 0.32 14.45 14.59
N SER A 97 0.93 14.68 13.43
CA SER A 97 0.17 14.92 12.20
C SER A 97 -0.79 13.75 11.94
N LYS A 98 -1.88 14.00 11.21
CA LYS A 98 -2.86 12.96 10.85
C LYS A 98 -2.18 11.71 10.24
N ASN A 99 -1.15 11.91 9.42
CA ASN A 99 -0.43 10.83 8.75
C ASN A 99 0.41 10.01 9.73
N GLN A 100 1.14 10.67 10.64
CA GLN A 100 1.88 10.00 11.70
C GLN A 100 0.94 9.26 12.65
N TYR A 101 -0.21 9.85 12.99
CA TYR A 101 -1.20 9.22 13.85
C TYR A 101 -1.82 7.97 13.19
N LEU A 102 -2.09 7.99 11.88
CA LEU A 102 -2.52 6.79 11.14
C LEU A 102 -1.45 5.68 11.19
N ARG A 103 -0.18 6.02 10.95
CA ARG A 103 0.94 5.06 11.08
C ARG A 103 1.04 4.46 12.47
N TYR A 104 0.91 5.29 13.51
CA TYR A 104 0.82 4.85 14.90
C TYR A 104 -0.32 3.85 15.10
N LEU A 105 -1.53 4.15 14.62
CA LEU A 105 -2.68 3.23 14.75
C LEU A 105 -2.45 1.90 14.02
N ILE A 106 -1.80 1.91 12.86
CA ILE A 106 -1.48 0.69 12.12
C ILE A 106 -0.54 -0.19 12.94
N ASN A 107 0.53 0.39 13.48
CA ASN A 107 1.50 -0.32 14.31
C ASN A 107 0.84 -0.92 15.55
N ILE A 108 -0.02 -0.17 16.24
CA ILE A 108 -0.77 -0.69 17.40
C ILE A 108 -1.76 -1.79 16.99
N SER A 109 -2.39 -1.66 15.82
CA SER A 109 -3.34 -2.67 15.32
C SER A 109 -2.67 -3.93 14.77
N ARG A 110 -1.36 -3.90 14.49
CA ARG A 110 -0.64 -4.93 13.74
C ARG A 110 -0.78 -6.32 14.38
N SER A 111 -0.74 -6.40 15.70
CA SER A 111 -0.87 -7.66 16.43
C SER A 111 -2.32 -8.00 16.83
N ASN A 112 -3.29 -7.17 16.45
CA ASN A 112 -4.69 -7.38 16.79
C ASN A 112 -5.51 -7.67 15.51
N PRO A 113 -5.85 -8.95 15.27
CA PRO A 113 -6.61 -9.37 14.07
C PRO A 113 -8.07 -8.89 14.07
N ASP A 114 -8.61 -8.52 15.23
CA ASP A 114 -10.02 -8.16 15.37
C ASP A 114 -10.29 -6.68 15.14
N VAL A 115 -9.27 -5.90 14.75
CA VAL A 115 -9.38 -4.47 14.45
C VAL A 115 -8.64 -4.06 13.17
N TRP A 116 -9.17 -3.01 12.52
CA TRP A 116 -8.56 -2.35 11.35
C TRP A 116 -8.52 -0.84 11.53
N VAL A 117 -7.66 -0.16 10.78
CA VAL A 117 -7.49 1.30 10.87
C VAL A 117 -8.26 1.97 9.76
N CYS A 118 -9.17 2.89 10.10
CA CYS A 118 -9.85 3.71 9.10
C CYS A 118 -9.06 4.98 8.80
N GLU A 119 -8.68 5.12 7.53
CA GLU A 119 -7.96 6.24 6.92
C GLU A 119 -8.71 7.58 7.03
N LEU A 120 -10.05 7.54 7.07
CA LEU A 120 -10.88 8.74 7.09
C LEU A 120 -11.07 9.31 8.48
N CYS A 121 -11.46 8.45 9.43
CA CYS A 121 -11.76 8.88 10.79
C CYS A 121 -10.53 8.79 11.72
N ALA A 122 -9.45 8.14 11.27
CA ALA A 122 -8.26 7.83 12.07
C ALA A 122 -8.63 7.14 13.39
N LYS A 123 -9.41 6.05 13.31
CA LYS A 123 -9.79 5.22 14.48
C LYS A 123 -9.66 3.74 14.16
N LEU A 124 -9.54 2.95 15.22
CA LEU A 124 -9.62 1.50 15.17
C LEU A 124 -11.10 1.08 15.13
N HIS A 125 -11.43 0.23 14.16
CA HIS A 125 -12.75 -0.35 14.01
C HIS A 125 -12.69 -1.86 14.16
N PRO A 126 -13.73 -2.50 14.73
CA PRO A 126 -13.80 -3.95 14.77
C PRO A 126 -13.84 -4.55 13.36
N ALA A 127 -13.14 -5.66 13.13
CA ALA A 127 -13.12 -6.38 11.85
C ALA A 127 -14.51 -6.88 11.40
N ARG A 128 -15.46 -7.06 12.32
CA ARG A 128 -16.89 -7.33 11.97
C ARG A 128 -17.55 -6.16 11.24
N ASN A 129 -17.14 -4.95 11.54
CA ASN A 129 -17.78 -3.74 11.03
C ASN A 129 -16.96 -3.28 9.84
N GLN A 130 -17.30 -3.80 8.66
CA GLN A 130 -16.67 -3.37 7.40
C GLN A 130 -17.12 -1.96 6.99
N THR A 131 -18.15 -1.40 7.62
CA THR A 131 -18.61 -0.04 7.37
C THR A 131 -18.11 0.90 8.47
N CYS A 132 -17.43 1.97 8.07
CA CYS A 132 -17.22 3.11 8.96
C CYS A 132 -18.52 3.93 9.01
N PRO A 133 -19.00 4.41 10.16
CA PRO A 133 -20.17 5.30 10.22
C PRO A 133 -20.01 6.56 9.35
N ARG A 134 -18.78 7.04 9.17
CA ARG A 134 -18.47 8.16 8.25
C ARG A 134 -18.46 7.76 6.77
N HIS A 135 -18.36 6.46 6.45
CA HIS A 135 -18.37 5.92 5.09
C HIS A 135 -19.77 5.78 4.49
N ALA A 136 -20.84 5.80 5.29
CA ALA A 136 -22.20 5.61 4.79
C ALA A 136 -22.63 6.63 3.72
N ARG A 137 -21.87 7.71 3.52
CA ARG A 137 -22.17 8.78 2.56
C ARG A 137 -21.13 8.96 1.43
N LYS A 138 -19.99 8.26 1.45
CA LYS A 138 -18.91 8.44 0.45
C LYS A 138 -18.25 7.10 0.17
N SER A 139 -18.62 6.43 -0.92
CA SER A 139 -17.93 5.22 -1.36
C SER A 139 -16.70 5.62 -2.17
N TYR A 140 -15.53 5.17 -1.73
CA TYR A 140 -14.29 5.31 -2.49
C TYR A 140 -14.10 4.02 -3.28
N TYR A 141 -14.12 4.15 -4.60
CA TYR A 141 -13.94 3.05 -5.52
C TYR A 141 -12.49 3.06 -5.99
N LEU A 142 -11.90 1.86 -6.13
CA LEU A 142 -10.76 1.72 -7.03
C LEU A 142 -11.18 2.27 -8.39
N ALA A 143 -10.35 3.12 -8.97
CA ALA A 143 -10.62 3.59 -10.33
C ALA A 143 -10.43 2.41 -11.27
N GLY A 144 -11.51 2.01 -11.94
CA GLY A 144 -11.48 0.79 -12.74
C GLY A 144 -12.85 0.16 -12.97
N SER A 145 -13.86 0.44 -12.13
CA SER A 145 -15.09 -0.34 -12.27
C SER A 145 -16.35 0.34 -11.74
N SER A 146 -17.32 0.50 -12.66
CA SER A 146 -18.76 0.40 -12.37
C SER A 146 -19.14 -1.00 -11.80
N VAL A 147 -18.18 -1.92 -11.73
CA VAL A 147 -18.27 -3.29 -11.20
C VAL A 147 -17.95 -3.35 -9.70
N LYS A 148 -18.78 -4.10 -8.98
CA LYS A 148 -18.95 -4.11 -7.51
C LYS A 148 -17.78 -4.62 -6.66
N LEU A 149 -16.57 -4.81 -7.18
CA LEU A 149 -15.43 -5.14 -6.31
C LEU A 149 -14.95 -3.87 -5.62
N SER A 150 -15.66 -3.47 -4.57
CA SER A 150 -15.27 -2.35 -3.71
C SER A 150 -14.08 -2.76 -2.81
N LEU A 151 -12.92 -3.02 -3.42
CA LEU A 151 -11.70 -3.22 -2.68
C LEU A 151 -11.27 -1.88 -2.07
N GLN A 152 -11.03 -1.88 -0.76
CA GLN A 152 -10.60 -0.71 0.00
C GLN A 152 -9.38 -1.10 0.82
N HIS A 153 -8.59 -0.13 1.26
CA HIS A 153 -7.33 -0.40 1.96
C HIS A 153 -7.53 -1.36 3.14
N ARG A 154 -8.62 -1.22 3.89
CA ARG A 154 -8.93 -2.11 5.02
C ARG A 154 -9.03 -3.59 4.62
N HIS A 155 -9.46 -3.90 3.40
CA HIS A 155 -9.58 -5.27 2.92
C HIS A 155 -8.19 -5.86 2.69
N VAL A 156 -7.31 -5.10 2.03
CA VAL A 156 -5.89 -5.43 1.85
C VAL A 156 -5.20 -5.58 3.21
N GLN A 157 -5.35 -4.59 4.10
CA GLN A 157 -4.75 -4.59 5.42
C GLN A 157 -5.20 -5.79 6.26
N LEU A 158 -6.50 -6.10 6.29
CA LEU A 158 -7.02 -7.23 7.05
C LEU A 158 -6.55 -8.56 6.47
N ALA A 159 -6.56 -8.72 5.14
CA ALA A 159 -6.12 -9.94 4.49
C ALA A 159 -4.65 -10.24 4.82
N LEU A 160 -3.76 -9.26 4.63
CA LEU A 160 -2.33 -9.41 4.91
C LEU A 160 -2.03 -9.60 6.40
N LYS A 161 -2.76 -8.91 7.28
CA LYS A 161 -2.62 -9.08 8.73
C LYS A 161 -3.01 -10.50 9.17
N LEU A 162 -4.15 -10.99 8.68
CA LEU A 162 -4.64 -12.33 9.04
C LEU A 162 -3.71 -13.42 8.51
N ASP A 163 -3.25 -13.29 7.27
CA ASP A 163 -2.28 -14.19 6.66
C ASP A 163 -0.99 -14.28 7.48
N ARG A 164 -0.37 -13.12 7.80
CA ARG A 164 0.86 -13.07 8.61
C ARG A 164 0.70 -13.69 10.00
N LEU A 165 -0.45 -13.54 10.65
CA LEU A 165 -0.65 -14.01 12.01
C LEU A 165 -0.73 -15.55 12.12
N GLY A 166 -1.22 -16.24 11.08
CA GLY A 166 -1.27 -17.70 10.94
C GLY A 166 -2.19 -18.45 11.92
N ASN A 167 -2.17 -18.10 13.21
CA ASN A 167 -2.93 -18.71 14.29
C ASN A 167 -4.38 -18.15 14.35
N LEU A 168 -5.13 -18.35 13.27
CA LEU A 168 -6.47 -17.80 13.11
C LEU A 168 -7.55 -18.66 13.75
N ASN A 169 -8.47 -18.01 14.48
CA ASN A 169 -9.71 -18.67 14.88
C ASN A 169 -10.66 -18.88 13.69
N LYS A 170 -11.71 -19.69 13.86
CA LYS A 170 -12.67 -20.04 12.79
C LYS A 170 -13.27 -18.80 12.09
N ARG A 171 -13.55 -17.75 12.85
CA ARG A 171 -14.14 -16.51 12.31
C ARG A 171 -13.14 -15.71 11.49
N GLN A 172 -11.90 -15.60 11.97
CA GLN A 172 -10.80 -14.92 11.29
C GLN A 172 -10.41 -15.65 10.01
N ARG A 173 -10.35 -16.97 10.03
CA ARG A 173 -10.13 -17.79 8.83
C ARG A 173 -11.22 -17.56 7.79
N LYS A 174 -12.50 -17.62 8.19
CA LYS A 174 -13.62 -17.31 7.29
C LYS A 174 -13.53 -15.90 6.70
N LEU A 175 -13.07 -14.92 7.45
CA LEU A 175 -12.86 -13.56 6.95
C LEU A 175 -11.72 -13.51 5.92
N LEU A 176 -10.59 -14.17 6.19
CA LEU A 176 -9.48 -14.27 5.23
C LEU A 176 -9.93 -14.97 3.94
N ASP A 177 -10.65 -16.08 4.06
CA ASP A 177 -11.21 -16.80 2.92
C ASP A 177 -12.12 -15.88 2.11
N GLN A 178 -12.99 -15.10 2.75
CA GLN A 178 -13.84 -14.12 2.06
C GLN A 178 -13.06 -13.01 1.34
N LEU A 179 -11.92 -12.58 1.90
CA LEU A 179 -11.07 -11.53 1.32
C LEU A 179 -10.17 -12.03 0.18
N THR A 180 -10.01 -13.35 0.05
CA THR A 180 -9.16 -14.01 -0.95
C THR A 180 -9.94 -14.94 -1.89
N MET A 181 -11.26 -15.06 -1.69
CA MET A 181 -12.13 -15.86 -2.55
C MET A 181 -12.28 -15.21 -3.92
N SER A 182 -12.36 -16.03 -4.97
CA SER A 182 -12.68 -15.57 -6.31
C SER A 182 -14.08 -14.94 -6.34
N HIS A 183 -14.20 -13.77 -6.95
CA HIS A 183 -15.48 -13.07 -7.12
C HIS A 183 -15.90 -13.09 -8.58
N ARG A 184 -17.15 -13.47 -8.84
CA ARG A 184 -17.76 -13.39 -10.16
C ARG A 184 -18.94 -12.43 -10.12
N ALA A 185 -18.99 -11.51 -11.07
CA ALA A 185 -20.12 -10.62 -11.29
C ALA A 185 -20.48 -10.62 -12.78
N THR A 186 -21.74 -10.92 -13.09
CA THR A 186 -22.28 -10.63 -14.42
C THR A 186 -22.75 -9.19 -14.43
N LEU A 187 -22.18 -8.39 -15.31
CA LEU A 187 -22.60 -7.01 -15.52
C LEU A 187 -23.59 -7.04 -16.67
N SER A 188 -24.83 -6.65 -16.36
CA SER A 188 -25.83 -6.45 -17.39
C SER A 188 -25.31 -5.45 -18.42
N THR A 189 -25.58 -5.78 -19.67
CA THR A 189 -25.44 -4.98 -20.89
C THR A 189 -25.07 -3.52 -20.65
N CYS A 190 -23.86 -3.12 -21.06
CA CYS A 190 -23.57 -1.71 -21.36
C CYS A 190 -24.46 -1.35 -22.56
N SER A 191 -25.69 -0.93 -22.30
CA SER A 191 -26.61 -0.43 -23.31
C SER A 191 -26.20 0.99 -23.63
N THR A 192 -25.45 1.17 -24.71
CA THR A 192 -25.30 2.48 -25.33
C THR A 192 -26.51 2.71 -26.23
N ILE A 193 -26.73 3.96 -26.67
CA ILE A 193 -27.71 4.27 -27.73
C ILE A 193 -27.46 3.41 -28.99
N ARG A 194 -26.23 2.92 -29.16
CA ARG A 194 -25.75 2.16 -30.31
C ARG A 194 -25.74 0.65 -30.13
N GLY A 195 -26.31 0.12 -29.03
CA GLY A 195 -26.44 -1.33 -28.81
C GLY A 195 -25.88 -1.82 -27.48
N ALA A 196 -25.92 -3.14 -27.29
CA ALA A 196 -25.59 -3.80 -26.03
C ALA A 196 -24.55 -4.91 -26.21
N VAL A 197 -23.54 -4.90 -25.34
CA VAL A 197 -22.54 -5.99 -25.20
C VAL A 197 -22.64 -6.55 -23.79
N ARG A 198 -22.57 -7.87 -23.66
CA ARG A 198 -22.56 -8.55 -22.34
C ARG A 198 -21.15 -8.52 -21.79
N CYS A 199 -21.00 -8.02 -20.56
CA CYS A 199 -19.73 -8.02 -19.86
C CYS A 199 -19.81 -8.97 -18.66
N ARG A 200 -18.92 -9.97 -18.61
CA ARG A 200 -18.67 -10.78 -17.43
C ARG A 200 -17.39 -10.30 -16.75
N TYR A 201 -17.43 -10.18 -15.43
CA TYR A 201 -16.28 -9.85 -14.62
C TYR A 201 -15.96 -10.97 -13.65
N ASP A 202 -14.70 -11.39 -13.64
CA ASP A 202 -14.15 -12.33 -12.68
C ASP A 202 -12.93 -11.67 -12.00
N ALA A 203 -12.80 -11.82 -10.68
CA ALA A 203 -11.66 -11.35 -9.90
C ALA A 203 -11.10 -12.47 -9.03
N TYR A 204 -9.78 -12.56 -8.98
CA TYR A 204 -9.04 -13.62 -8.29
C TYR A 204 -8.02 -12.98 -7.35
N PRO A 205 -8.43 -12.50 -6.17
CA PRO A 205 -7.50 -11.99 -5.17
C PRO A 205 -6.67 -13.13 -4.57
N LYS A 206 -5.38 -12.89 -4.29
CA LYS A 206 -4.54 -13.79 -3.51
C LYS A 206 -3.41 -13.02 -2.80
N ILE A 207 -2.78 -13.68 -1.82
CA ILE A 207 -1.61 -13.15 -1.13
C ILE A 207 -0.38 -13.91 -1.62
N ILE A 208 0.64 -13.19 -2.07
CA ILE A 208 1.90 -13.76 -2.56
C ILE A 208 3.04 -13.01 -1.88
N GLN A 209 3.89 -13.72 -1.15
CA GLN A 209 5.07 -13.15 -0.48
C GLN A 209 4.73 -11.91 0.39
N GLY A 210 3.60 -11.94 1.10
CA GLY A 210 3.15 -10.84 1.95
C GLY A 210 2.61 -9.62 1.19
N ARG A 211 2.29 -9.76 -0.11
CA ARG A 211 1.66 -8.75 -0.96
C ARG A 211 0.27 -9.17 -1.36
N TYR A 212 -0.68 -8.23 -1.39
CA TYR A 212 -2.05 -8.51 -1.82
C TYR A 212 -2.16 -8.24 -3.32
N MET A 213 -2.44 -9.27 -4.09
CA MET A 213 -2.52 -9.20 -5.55
C MET A 213 -3.90 -9.62 -6.03
N ALA A 214 -4.30 -9.14 -7.21
CA ALA A 214 -5.52 -9.61 -7.85
C ALA A 214 -5.36 -9.71 -9.36
N LEU A 215 -5.91 -10.77 -9.94
CA LEU A 215 -6.20 -10.83 -11.37
C LEU A 215 -7.66 -10.43 -11.59
N SER A 216 -7.89 -9.43 -12.41
CA SER A 216 -9.19 -8.98 -12.87
C SER A 216 -9.37 -9.39 -14.34
N VAL A 217 -10.48 -10.04 -14.66
CA VAL A 217 -10.80 -10.53 -16.00
C VAL A 217 -12.15 -9.98 -16.44
N TRP A 218 -12.15 -9.21 -17.52
CA TRP A 218 -13.36 -8.74 -18.17
C TRP A 218 -13.53 -9.49 -19.48
N THR A 219 -14.68 -10.14 -19.64
CA THR A 219 -15.05 -10.85 -20.86
C THR A 219 -16.25 -10.15 -21.48
N TYR A 220 -16.04 -9.55 -22.64
CA TYR A 220 -17.07 -8.94 -23.45
C TYR A 220 -17.47 -9.93 -24.55
N GLU A 221 -18.75 -10.22 -24.65
CA GLU A 221 -19.32 -11.12 -25.66
C GLU A 221 -20.29 -10.32 -26.52
N GLN A 222 -20.14 -10.46 -27.84
CA GLN A 222 -21.07 -9.91 -28.80
C GLN A 222 -22.48 -10.40 -28.48
N TRP A 223 -23.43 -9.46 -28.39
CA TRP A 223 -24.84 -9.78 -28.24
C TRP A 223 -25.63 -9.31 -29.44
N SER A 224 -25.81 -7.99 -29.60
CA SER A 224 -26.55 -7.40 -30.73
C SER A 224 -25.63 -6.72 -31.73
N GLU A 225 -24.50 -6.19 -31.27
CA GLU A 225 -23.60 -5.34 -32.07
C GLU A 225 -22.15 -5.81 -31.93
N PRO A 226 -21.31 -5.61 -32.96
CA PRO A 226 -19.88 -5.89 -32.88
C PRO A 226 -19.21 -5.18 -31.70
N ILE A 227 -18.25 -5.85 -31.07
CA ILE A 227 -17.50 -5.27 -29.97
C ILE A 227 -16.65 -4.11 -30.53
N SER A 228 -16.93 -2.90 -30.07
CA SER A 228 -16.18 -1.69 -30.43
C SER A 228 -15.86 -0.85 -29.20
N GLN A 229 -14.87 0.04 -29.31
CA GLN A 229 -14.48 0.95 -28.23
C GLN A 229 -15.67 1.79 -27.72
N GLN A 230 -16.57 2.17 -28.64
CA GLN A 230 -17.77 2.95 -28.32
C GLN A 230 -18.74 2.17 -27.42
N VAL A 231 -18.80 0.84 -27.54
CA VAL A 231 -19.72 0.03 -26.74
C VAL A 231 -19.12 -0.32 -25.36
N ILE A 232 -17.79 -0.31 -25.24
CA ILE A 232 -17.05 -0.55 -23.99
C ILE A 232 -16.94 0.74 -23.14
N GLU A 233 -17.83 1.71 -23.37
CA GLU A 233 -17.83 3.04 -22.78
C GLU A 233 -17.47 3.05 -21.28
N LEU A 234 -16.51 3.91 -20.92
CA LEU A 234 -16.03 4.13 -19.55
C LEU A 234 -15.31 2.95 -18.86
N PHE A 235 -14.64 2.09 -19.63
CA PHE A 235 -13.76 1.06 -19.07
C PHE A 235 -12.41 1.62 -18.59
N SER A 236 -11.94 1.16 -17.43
CA SER A 236 -10.57 1.39 -16.95
C SER A 236 -10.05 0.17 -16.19
N ILE A 237 -8.76 -0.12 -16.27
CA ILE A 237 -8.14 -1.19 -15.47
C ILE A 237 -7.47 -0.63 -14.21
N CYS A 238 -7.14 0.67 -14.22
CA CYS A 238 -6.64 1.42 -13.08
C CYS A 238 -6.97 2.90 -13.27
N ARG A 239 -6.62 3.77 -12.32
CA ARG A 239 -6.85 5.23 -12.44
C ARG A 239 -6.08 5.89 -13.57
N HIS A 240 -5.04 5.23 -14.08
CA HIS A 240 -4.12 5.76 -15.08
C HIS A 240 -4.40 5.23 -16.49
N GLN A 241 -5.09 4.09 -16.63
CA GLN A 241 -5.30 3.39 -17.90
C GLN A 241 -6.79 3.10 -18.09
N GLY A 242 -7.36 3.71 -19.14
CA GLY A 242 -8.76 3.53 -19.52
C GLY A 242 -9.00 3.66 -21.01
N LEU A 243 -10.15 3.16 -21.45
CA LEU A 243 -10.65 3.27 -22.84
C LEU A 243 -11.60 4.45 -23.02
N THR A 244 -11.76 5.28 -21.99
CA THR A 244 -12.65 6.45 -21.97
C THR A 244 -12.46 7.34 -23.19
N PHE A 245 -13.57 7.60 -23.88
CA PHE A 245 -13.66 8.57 -24.95
C PHE A 245 -13.76 9.97 -24.33
N THR A 246 -12.62 10.60 -24.04
CA THR A 246 -12.62 12.03 -23.71
C THR A 246 -12.98 12.80 -24.98
N MET A 247 -14.21 13.32 -25.05
CA MET A 247 -14.69 14.22 -26.13
C MET A 247 -13.98 15.58 -26.16
N ALA A 248 -12.81 15.73 -25.54
CA ALA A 248 -12.11 17.00 -25.48
C ALA A 248 -11.32 17.21 -26.77
N PHE A 249 -11.75 18.21 -27.54
CA PHE A 249 -11.19 18.79 -28.76
C PHE A 249 -9.67 19.06 -28.79
N THR A 250 -8.91 18.71 -27.75
CA THR A 250 -7.46 18.93 -27.61
C THR A 250 -6.61 17.67 -27.72
N GLU A 251 -7.17 16.45 -27.72
CA GLU A 251 -6.39 15.20 -27.86
C GLU A 251 -6.12 14.77 -29.31
N MET A 252 -6.76 15.39 -30.30
CA MET A 252 -6.67 14.95 -31.71
C MET A 252 -5.24 15.05 -32.27
N SER A 253 -4.44 16.04 -31.83
CA SER A 253 -3.04 16.20 -32.25
C SER A 253 -2.07 15.21 -31.58
N PHE A 254 -2.42 14.62 -30.44
CA PHE A 254 -1.56 13.64 -29.76
C PHE A 254 -1.66 12.25 -30.42
N TRP A 255 -2.84 11.90 -30.91
CA TRP A 255 -3.07 10.63 -31.62
C TRP A 255 -2.38 10.57 -32.97
N ASP A 256 -2.27 11.69 -33.70
CA ASP A 256 -1.55 11.72 -34.97
C ASP A 256 -0.05 11.44 -34.77
N TYR A 257 0.55 11.95 -33.68
CA TYR A 257 1.94 11.68 -33.31
C TYR A 257 2.19 10.22 -32.85
N GLU A 258 1.25 9.61 -32.12
CA GLU A 258 1.37 8.19 -31.74
C GLU A 258 1.09 7.22 -32.89
N LYS A 259 0.27 7.61 -33.86
CA LYS A 259 -0.01 6.81 -35.06
C LYS A 259 1.23 6.68 -35.96
N GLU A 260 2.04 7.73 -36.05
CA GLU A 260 3.33 7.69 -36.73
C GLU A 260 4.34 6.75 -36.01
N ASN A 261 4.26 6.67 -34.67
CA ASN A 261 5.03 5.71 -33.87
C ASN A 261 4.55 4.24 -34.02
N LEU A 262 3.25 4.03 -34.26
CA LEU A 262 2.68 2.71 -34.60
C LEU A 262 3.23 2.18 -35.93
N GLU A 263 3.33 3.04 -36.94
CA GLU A 263 3.84 2.68 -38.27
C GLU A 263 5.35 2.39 -38.26
N THR A 264 6.10 3.06 -37.38
CA THR A 264 7.56 2.88 -37.24
C THR A 264 7.95 1.75 -36.28
N GLY A 265 6.99 1.08 -35.63
CA GLY A 265 7.25 -0.03 -34.69
C GLY A 265 7.88 0.40 -33.36
N GLY A 266 7.92 1.70 -33.06
CA GLY A 266 8.45 2.23 -31.81
C GLY A 266 7.52 1.92 -30.63
N ARG A 267 8.05 1.29 -29.58
CA ARG A 267 7.28 1.04 -28.34
C ARG A 267 7.10 2.35 -27.58
N PRO A 268 5.87 2.85 -27.37
CA PRO A 268 5.67 4.14 -26.70
C PRO A 268 6.01 4.03 -25.21
N SER A 269 7.15 4.59 -24.78
CA SER A 269 7.78 4.21 -23.50
C SER A 269 7.10 4.74 -22.23
N LYS A 270 6.09 5.62 -22.31
CA LYS A 270 5.42 6.24 -21.13
C LYS A 270 3.96 6.61 -21.35
N VAL A 271 3.20 5.79 -22.07
CA VAL A 271 1.90 6.24 -22.58
C VAL A 271 0.78 5.99 -21.58
N ARG A 272 0.14 7.10 -21.14
CA ARG A 272 -1.12 7.11 -20.38
C ARG A 272 -2.25 6.34 -21.07
N HIS A 273 -2.06 5.96 -22.33
CA HIS A 273 -3.00 5.24 -23.19
C HIS A 273 -2.52 3.84 -23.60
N ALA A 274 -1.56 3.22 -22.90
CA ALA A 274 -1.06 1.88 -23.19
C ALA A 274 -2.18 0.84 -23.37
N LEU A 275 -3.24 0.91 -22.56
CA LEU A 275 -4.41 0.03 -22.70
C LEU A 275 -5.15 0.26 -24.02
N ARG A 276 -5.33 1.52 -24.43
CA ARG A 276 -6.01 1.86 -25.68
C ARG A 276 -5.18 1.44 -26.89
N PHE A 277 -3.87 1.64 -26.84
CA PHE A 277 -2.95 1.14 -27.85
C PHE A 277 -3.05 -0.39 -27.99
N ALA A 278 -2.99 -1.11 -26.87
CA ALA A 278 -3.09 -2.57 -26.86
C ALA A 278 -4.43 -3.06 -27.43
N PHE A 279 -5.52 -2.35 -27.13
CA PHE A 279 -6.84 -2.63 -27.71
C PHE A 279 -6.85 -2.47 -29.23
N GLU A 280 -6.35 -1.35 -29.78
CA GLU A 280 -6.32 -1.15 -31.23
C GLU A 280 -5.41 -2.16 -31.93
N LEU A 281 -4.26 -2.49 -31.35
CA LEU A 281 -3.35 -3.49 -31.90
C LEU A 281 -3.96 -4.90 -31.87
N ALA A 282 -4.68 -5.25 -30.78
CA ALA A 282 -5.39 -6.53 -30.69
C ALA A 282 -6.52 -6.62 -31.73
N ARG A 283 -7.17 -5.50 -32.05
CA ARG A 283 -8.18 -5.43 -33.11
C ARG A 283 -7.59 -5.65 -34.51
N GLN A 284 -6.37 -5.16 -34.75
CA GLN A 284 -5.62 -5.42 -35.99
C GLN A 284 -5.09 -6.86 -36.07
N ARG A 285 -4.96 -7.56 -34.94
CA ARG A 285 -4.43 -8.93 -34.85
C ARG A 285 -5.38 -9.87 -34.09
N PRO A 286 -6.59 -10.15 -34.62
CA PRO A 286 -7.57 -10.96 -33.92
C PRO A 286 -7.02 -12.32 -33.47
N GLY A 287 -7.38 -12.75 -32.27
CA GLY A 287 -6.94 -14.00 -31.65
C GLY A 287 -5.54 -13.94 -31.00
N THR A 288 -4.76 -12.88 -31.25
CA THR A 288 -3.45 -12.67 -30.61
C THR A 288 -3.60 -11.78 -29.39
N ALA A 289 -3.08 -12.22 -28.25
CA ALA A 289 -3.03 -11.40 -27.05
C ALA A 289 -1.98 -10.30 -27.20
N VAL A 290 -2.36 -9.06 -26.86
CA VAL A 290 -1.46 -7.91 -26.81
C VAL A 290 -1.25 -7.52 -25.35
N ASP A 291 0.00 -7.58 -24.92
CA ASP A 291 0.40 -7.28 -23.55
C ASP A 291 0.83 -5.83 -23.38
N GLY A 292 0.64 -5.32 -22.16
CA GLY A 292 1.11 -4.00 -21.77
C GLY A 292 1.17 -3.84 -20.26
N SER A 293 1.67 -2.69 -19.82
CA SER A 293 1.78 -2.33 -18.41
C SER A 293 1.44 -0.85 -18.21
N CYS A 294 1.08 -0.49 -16.99
CA CYS A 294 0.83 0.89 -16.62
C CYS A 294 2.12 1.57 -16.13
N ALA A 295 2.57 2.64 -16.78
CA ALA A 295 3.78 3.38 -16.38
C ALA A 295 3.66 4.18 -15.05
N SER A 296 2.57 4.05 -14.30
CA SER A 296 2.32 4.86 -13.09
C SER A 296 1.88 4.03 -11.88
N CYS A 297 1.52 2.77 -12.07
CA CYS A 297 1.14 1.89 -10.96
C CYS A 297 1.46 0.45 -11.36
N PRO A 298 1.70 -0.44 -10.37
CA PRO A 298 2.10 -1.81 -10.61
C PRO A 298 0.90 -2.64 -11.11
N VAL A 299 0.61 -2.45 -12.39
CA VAL A 299 -0.46 -3.12 -13.13
C VAL A 299 0.09 -3.56 -14.47
N ASP A 300 0.08 -4.86 -14.71
CA ASP A 300 0.26 -5.44 -16.03
C ASP A 300 -1.11 -5.83 -16.59
N PHE A 301 -1.24 -5.88 -17.90
CA PHE A 301 -2.49 -6.25 -18.55
C PHE A 301 -2.27 -6.95 -19.89
N SER A 302 -3.32 -7.61 -20.36
CA SER A 302 -3.37 -8.30 -21.64
C SER A 302 -4.74 -8.09 -22.27
N VAL A 303 -4.76 -7.79 -23.57
CA VAL A 303 -5.98 -7.63 -24.35
C VAL A 303 -5.99 -8.67 -25.45
N ASN A 304 -6.99 -9.54 -25.47
CA ASN A 304 -7.24 -10.47 -26.56
C ASN A 304 -8.59 -10.13 -27.19
N PHE A 305 -8.61 -9.94 -28.51
CA PHE A 305 -9.78 -9.52 -29.26
C PHE A 305 -10.10 -10.51 -30.38
N SER A 306 -11.37 -10.85 -30.53
CA SER A 306 -12.00 -11.41 -31.73
C SER A 306 -13.30 -10.63 -32.02
N PRO A 307 -13.87 -10.74 -33.22
CA PRO A 307 -15.13 -10.08 -33.56
C PRO A 307 -16.28 -10.41 -32.58
N GLU A 308 -16.31 -11.65 -32.08
CA GLU A 308 -17.35 -12.17 -31.19
C GLU A 308 -17.03 -11.98 -29.71
N LYS A 309 -15.75 -11.83 -29.36
CA LYS A 309 -15.31 -11.86 -27.97
C LYS A 309 -14.07 -11.01 -27.72
N MET A 310 -14.09 -10.22 -26.66
CA MET A 310 -12.91 -9.55 -26.15
C MET A 310 -12.66 -9.94 -24.69
N ILE A 311 -11.41 -10.26 -24.37
CA ILE A 311 -10.97 -10.57 -23.01
C ILE A 311 -9.88 -9.58 -22.61
N ILE A 312 -10.12 -8.84 -21.54
CA ILE A 312 -9.13 -7.98 -20.90
C ILE A 312 -8.74 -8.63 -19.58
N ARG A 313 -7.45 -8.83 -19.36
CA ARG A 313 -6.87 -9.28 -18.09
C ARG A 313 -6.03 -8.15 -17.51
N ALA A 314 -6.15 -7.88 -16.22
CA ALA A 314 -5.26 -6.98 -15.50
C ALA A 314 -4.80 -7.63 -14.20
N TRP A 315 -3.50 -7.62 -13.98
CA TRP A 315 -2.84 -8.10 -12.77
C TRP A 315 -2.46 -6.90 -11.94
N HIS A 316 -2.99 -6.80 -10.72
CA HIS A 316 -2.75 -5.69 -9.80
C HIS A 316 -1.90 -6.14 -8.62
N ASP A 317 -0.91 -5.33 -8.27
CA ASP A 317 -0.20 -5.43 -7.01
C ASP A 317 -0.61 -4.27 -6.08
N PHE A 318 -1.39 -4.58 -5.04
CA PHE A 318 -1.86 -3.58 -4.08
C PHE A 318 -0.86 -3.33 -2.94
N GLY A 319 0.31 -3.97 -2.99
CA GLY A 319 1.40 -3.75 -2.04
C GLY A 319 1.37 -4.63 -0.80
N PRO A 320 2.32 -4.40 0.12
CA PRO A 320 2.48 -5.15 1.37
C PRO A 320 1.57 -4.63 2.50
N GLU A 321 1.66 -5.27 3.68
CA GLU A 321 0.94 -4.81 4.88
C GLU A 321 1.49 -3.43 5.29
N GLY A 322 0.66 -2.41 5.22
CA GLY A 322 1.13 -1.05 5.41
C GLY A 322 0.05 -0.02 5.73
N SER A 323 0.40 1.22 5.42
CA SER A 323 -0.46 2.38 5.64
C SER A 323 -1.39 2.60 4.46
N PRO A 324 -2.61 3.14 4.67
CA PRO A 324 -3.43 3.64 3.55
C PRO A 324 -2.75 4.80 2.81
N LEU A 325 -1.65 5.32 3.37
CA LEU A 325 -0.78 6.33 2.77
C LEU A 325 0.49 5.73 2.16
N ASP A 326 0.59 4.40 2.08
CA ASP A 326 1.68 3.73 1.39
C ASP A 326 1.55 4.01 -0.12
N PRO A 327 2.60 4.47 -0.80
CA PRO A 327 2.59 4.68 -2.24
C PRO A 327 2.08 3.45 -3.01
N ALA A 328 2.42 2.23 -2.59
CA ALA A 328 1.98 1.00 -3.24
C ALA A 328 0.45 0.84 -3.27
N TRP A 329 -0.25 1.38 -2.27
CA TRP A 329 -1.71 1.44 -2.27
C TRP A 329 -2.25 2.70 -2.94
N MET A 330 -1.67 3.87 -2.64
CA MET A 330 -2.21 5.17 -3.07
C MET A 330 -2.25 5.34 -4.59
N VAL A 331 -1.33 4.73 -5.33
CA VAL A 331 -1.35 4.76 -6.80
C VAL A 331 -2.60 4.13 -7.41
N HIS A 332 -3.32 3.27 -6.66
CA HIS A 332 -4.56 2.64 -7.12
C HIS A 332 -5.82 3.39 -6.66
N ALA A 333 -5.73 4.17 -5.59
CA ALA A 333 -6.88 4.79 -4.93
C ALA A 333 -7.06 6.26 -5.35
N ARG A 334 -8.30 6.69 -5.59
CA ARG A 334 -8.67 8.12 -5.63
C ARG A 334 -8.87 8.60 -4.20
N HIS A 335 -7.77 8.91 -3.51
CA HIS A 335 -7.82 9.27 -2.10
C HIS A 335 -8.09 10.78 -1.92
N PRO A 336 -9.03 11.20 -1.05
CA PRO A 336 -9.32 12.63 -0.80
C PRO A 336 -8.16 13.42 -0.20
N LEU A 337 -7.21 12.71 0.41
CA LEU A 337 -6.01 13.36 0.96
C LEU A 337 -4.92 13.58 -0.10
N CYS A 338 -5.06 12.99 -1.28
CA CYS A 338 -4.16 13.31 -2.39
C CYS A 338 -4.71 14.52 -3.13
N SER A 339 -3.85 15.51 -3.35
CA SER A 339 -4.17 16.57 -4.29
C SER A 339 -4.50 15.94 -5.64
N PRO A 340 -5.59 16.34 -6.33
CA PRO A 340 -5.90 15.84 -7.67
C PRO A 340 -4.74 15.99 -8.66
N ASN A 341 -3.84 16.95 -8.41
CA ASN A 341 -2.74 17.30 -9.29
C ASN A 341 -1.43 16.56 -8.99
N GLU A 342 -1.31 15.89 -7.83
CA GLU A 342 -0.13 15.05 -7.53
C GLU A 342 -0.41 13.61 -7.98
N ALA A 343 -0.08 13.34 -9.24
CA ALA A 343 -0.07 11.98 -9.75
C ALA A 343 1.09 11.22 -9.10
N LEU A 344 0.78 10.48 -8.03
CA LEU A 344 1.71 9.50 -7.48
C LEU A 344 1.99 8.44 -8.55
N THR A 345 3.27 8.23 -8.83
CA THR A 345 3.74 7.14 -9.67
C THR A 345 4.52 6.15 -8.83
N LEU A 346 4.36 4.87 -9.12
CA LEU A 346 5.21 3.81 -8.59
C LEU A 346 5.70 2.99 -9.77
N ASP A 347 6.99 3.12 -10.06
CA ASP A 347 7.63 2.41 -11.15
C ASP A 347 7.67 0.91 -10.86
N HIS A 348 7.48 0.11 -11.91
CA HIS A 348 7.66 -1.34 -11.88
C HIS A 348 8.23 -1.84 -13.21
N VAL A 349 8.81 -3.04 -13.21
CA VAL A 349 9.30 -3.68 -14.43
C VAL A 349 8.11 -4.23 -15.19
N GLU A 350 8.01 -3.93 -16.48
CA GLU A 350 6.89 -4.42 -17.30
C GLU A 350 6.80 -5.95 -17.26
N GLY A 351 5.62 -6.49 -16.97
CA GLY A 351 5.39 -7.93 -16.86
C GLY A 351 5.72 -8.54 -15.49
N SER A 352 6.41 -7.81 -14.59
CA SER A 352 6.81 -8.37 -13.29
C SER A 352 5.63 -8.64 -12.36
N VAL A 353 4.53 -7.89 -12.48
CA VAL A 353 3.33 -8.08 -11.66
C VAL A 353 2.57 -9.33 -12.13
N ARG A 354 2.50 -9.55 -13.45
CA ARG A 354 1.97 -10.78 -14.01
C ARG A 354 2.81 -11.99 -13.60
N GLU A 355 4.13 -11.93 -13.79
CA GLU A 355 5.05 -13.03 -13.46
C GLU A 355 4.93 -13.42 -11.99
N LEU A 356 4.97 -12.45 -11.07
CA LEU A 356 4.79 -12.69 -9.64
C LEU A 356 3.42 -13.28 -9.32
N TYR A 357 2.37 -12.88 -10.05
CA TYR A 357 1.04 -13.45 -9.86
C TYR A 357 0.95 -14.87 -10.41
N GLU A 358 1.71 -15.26 -11.42
CA GLU A 358 1.60 -16.57 -12.06
C GLU A 358 2.56 -17.62 -11.49
N SER A 359 3.56 -17.20 -10.70
CA SER A 359 4.32 -18.07 -9.79
C SER A 359 3.45 -18.66 -8.69
#